data_AF-A0A7V4MIQ1-F1
#
_entry.id   AF-A0A7V4MIQ1-F1
#
_cell.length_a   1.000
_cell.length_b   1.000
_cell.length_c   1.000
_cell.angle_alpha   90.00
_cell.angle_beta   90.00
_cell.angle_gamma   90.00
#
_symmetry.space_group_name_H-M   'P 1'
#
loop_
_entity.id
_entity.type
_entity.pdbx_description
1 polymer ?
#
loop_
_entity_poly.entity_id
_entity_poly.type
_entity_poly.pdbx_seq_one_letter_code
_entity_poly.pdbx_strand_id
1 'polypeptide(L)'
;MTYPIPPRRARSRRPWSALLLAAVALAVNGCQSTRPVPLAHLPRFTEAEQASAVIKFDSWDYLFVLQPPVMDGPYRKILKLEDVGEAIRANANRRELAVVLVGWQFSERDCVALGHDWRELLAVEGFRRVVCIKALGENKLNGSPVVYDSATVPARAVAVAD
;
A
#
# COMPACT_ATOMS: atom_id res chain seq x y z
N MET A 1 -83.77 -1.43 -34.28
CA MET A 1 -82.82 -2.39 -34.87
C MET A 1 -81.42 -2.06 -34.35
N THR A 2 -80.78 -3.06 -33.74
CA THR A 2 -79.33 -3.30 -33.67
C THR A 2 -78.49 -2.51 -32.63
N TYR A 3 -77.68 -3.31 -31.94
CA TYR A 3 -76.96 -3.13 -30.65
C TYR A 3 -75.64 -2.32 -30.72
N PRO A 4 -75.04 -1.98 -29.55
CA PRO A 4 -73.92 -1.04 -29.38
C PRO A 4 -72.54 -1.74 -29.30
N ILE A 5 -71.45 -0.99 -29.54
CA ILE A 5 -70.04 -1.44 -29.41
C ILE A 5 -69.16 -0.27 -28.86
N PRO A 6 -68.09 -0.54 -28.07
CA PRO A 6 -67.75 0.16 -26.82
C PRO A 6 -66.49 1.08 -26.92
N PRO A 7 -65.97 1.68 -25.82
CA PRO A 7 -65.15 2.89 -25.86
C PRO A 7 -63.64 2.62 -25.98
N ARG A 8 -62.86 3.60 -26.47
CA ARG A 8 -61.39 3.57 -26.38
C ARG A 8 -60.75 4.91 -26.02
N ARG A 9 -60.29 4.92 -24.75
CA ARG A 9 -59.03 5.44 -24.18
C ARG A 9 -58.63 6.91 -24.43
N ALA A 10 -58.66 7.64 -23.31
CA ALA A 10 -57.91 8.86 -23.07
C ALA A 10 -56.40 8.63 -23.25
N ARG A 11 -55.76 9.57 -23.95
CA ARG A 11 -54.34 9.60 -24.26
C ARG A 11 -53.63 10.49 -23.22
N SER A 12 -53.13 9.90 -22.13
CA SER A 12 -52.32 10.64 -21.16
C SER A 12 -50.92 10.91 -21.74
N ARG A 13 -50.63 12.16 -22.09
CA ARG A 13 -49.27 12.60 -22.43
C ARG A 13 -48.50 12.84 -21.13
N ARG A 14 -47.51 11.98 -20.85
CA ARG A 14 -46.44 12.26 -19.90
C ARG A 14 -45.36 13.08 -20.61
N PRO A 15 -44.81 14.14 -19.99
CA PRO A 15 -43.47 14.63 -20.31
C PRO A 15 -42.61 14.57 -19.03
N TRP A 16 -41.76 13.55 -18.87
CA TRP A 16 -40.33 13.51 -19.21
C TRP A 16 -39.40 14.55 -18.57
N SER A 17 -39.89 15.52 -17.80
CA SER A 17 -39.03 16.60 -17.26
C SER A 17 -38.30 16.27 -15.95
N ALA A 18 -38.65 15.18 -15.26
CA ALA A 18 -38.08 14.87 -13.95
C ALA A 18 -36.77 14.05 -13.99
N LEU A 19 -36.42 13.46 -15.14
CA LEU A 19 -35.26 12.57 -15.26
C LEU A 19 -33.93 13.28 -15.54
N LEU A 20 -33.97 14.54 -15.97
CA LEU A 20 -32.75 15.31 -16.30
C LEU A 20 -32.10 15.98 -15.08
N LEU A 21 -32.84 16.20 -13.98
CA LEU A 21 -32.31 16.88 -12.79
C LEU A 21 -31.52 15.94 -11.85
N ALA A 22 -31.72 14.63 -11.93
CA ALA A 22 -31.00 13.66 -11.10
C ALA A 22 -29.57 13.37 -11.58
N ALA A 23 -29.24 13.67 -12.85
CA ALA A 23 -27.93 13.36 -13.43
C ALA A 23 -26.82 14.36 -13.04
N VAL A 24 -27.18 15.57 -12.60
CA VAL A 24 -26.19 16.63 -12.28
C VAL A 24 -25.65 16.51 -10.84
N ALA A 25 -26.41 15.91 -9.92
CA ALA A 25 -26.01 15.79 -8.51
C ALA A 25 -24.94 14.70 -8.24
N LEU A 26 -24.73 13.77 -9.19
CA LEU A 26 -23.75 12.67 -9.02
C LEU A 26 -22.32 13.02 -9.48
N ALA A 27 -22.08 14.19 -10.05
CA ALA A 27 -20.77 14.57 -10.57
C ALA A 27 -19.84 15.26 -9.56
N VAL A 28 -20.27 15.47 -8.30
CA VAL A 28 -19.49 16.23 -7.30
C VAL A 28 -18.65 15.34 -6.36
N ASN A 29 -18.77 14.01 -6.45
CA ASN A 29 -17.83 13.09 -5.77
C ASN A 29 -16.57 12.81 -6.62
N GLY A 30 -16.10 13.84 -7.32
CA GLY A 30 -14.93 13.78 -8.19
C GLY A 30 -13.64 13.98 -7.41
N CYS A 31 -12.88 12.88 -7.28
CA CYS A 31 -11.44 12.83 -7.01
C CYS A 31 -10.95 13.50 -5.71
N GLN A 32 -10.86 12.72 -4.63
CA GLN A 32 -9.64 12.82 -3.80
C GLN A 32 -8.47 12.41 -4.71
N SER A 33 -7.94 13.35 -5.49
CA SER A 33 -6.58 13.23 -5.98
C SER A 33 -5.71 13.31 -4.74
N THR A 34 -5.33 12.15 -4.21
CA THR A 34 -4.24 12.03 -3.25
C THR A 34 -3.02 12.61 -3.95
N ARG A 35 -2.74 13.90 -3.71
CA ARG A 35 -1.54 14.52 -4.24
C ARG A 35 -0.37 13.73 -3.65
N PRO A 36 0.54 13.19 -4.49
CA PRO A 36 1.75 12.57 -3.96
C PRO A 36 2.45 13.60 -3.07
N VAL A 37 2.69 13.24 -1.82
CA VAL A 37 3.32 14.12 -0.84
C VAL A 37 4.82 14.03 -1.13
N PRO A 38 5.49 15.11 -1.55
CA PRO A 38 6.89 15.03 -1.93
C PRO A 38 7.73 14.36 -0.84
N LEU A 39 8.66 13.48 -1.23
CA LEU A 39 9.62 12.80 -0.35
C LEU A 39 10.29 13.71 0.69
N ALA A 40 10.42 15.02 0.40
CA ALA A 40 10.95 16.03 1.31
C ALA A 40 10.13 16.15 2.61
N HIS A 41 8.81 15.98 2.52
CA HIS A 41 7.86 16.16 3.63
C HIS A 41 7.52 14.86 4.37
N LEU A 42 8.04 13.71 3.91
CA LEU A 42 7.87 12.44 4.61
C LEU A 42 8.71 12.39 5.90
N PRO A 43 8.20 11.73 6.95
CA PRO A 43 8.96 11.53 8.18
C PRO A 43 10.25 10.75 7.88
N ARG A 44 11.29 11.04 8.66
CA ARG A 44 12.61 10.42 8.49
C ARG A 44 12.75 9.24 9.44
N PHE A 45 13.24 8.13 8.92
CA PHE A 45 13.54 6.96 9.74
C PHE A 45 14.77 7.23 10.61
N THR A 46 14.71 6.84 11.88
CA THR A 46 15.80 7.04 12.86
C THR A 46 16.10 5.80 13.70
N GLU A 47 15.39 4.70 13.46
CA GLU A 47 15.37 3.51 14.33
C GLU A 47 16.23 2.37 13.77
N ALA A 48 17.26 2.67 12.98
CA ALA A 48 18.08 1.64 12.32
C ALA A 48 18.74 0.66 13.31
N GLU A 49 19.08 1.11 14.53
CA GLU A 49 19.66 0.25 15.57
C GLU A 49 18.64 -0.76 16.16
N GLN A 50 17.34 -0.47 16.04
CA GLN A 50 16.26 -1.35 16.51
C GLN A 50 15.80 -2.32 15.42
N ALA A 51 16.23 -2.11 14.17
CA ALA A 51 15.91 -3.00 13.07
C ALA A 51 16.45 -4.40 13.37
N SER A 52 15.56 -5.37 13.48
CA SER A 52 15.95 -6.77 13.69
C SER A 52 16.25 -7.46 12.35
N ALA A 53 15.69 -6.94 11.25
CA ALA A 53 16.04 -7.31 9.89
C ALA A 53 15.93 -6.10 8.96
N VAL A 54 16.79 -6.06 7.95
CA VAL A 54 16.73 -5.05 6.89
C VAL A 54 16.66 -5.78 5.56
N ILE A 55 15.85 -5.33 4.62
CA ILE A 55 15.66 -5.99 3.32
C ILE A 55 15.74 -4.91 2.24
N LYS A 56 16.69 -5.00 1.34
CA LYS A 56 16.70 -4.15 0.14
C LYS A 56 15.90 -4.84 -0.96
N PHE A 57 14.80 -4.19 -1.32
CA PHE A 57 13.88 -4.58 -2.36
C PHE A 57 14.29 -3.93 -3.68
N ASP A 58 14.63 -4.76 -4.67
CA ASP A 58 14.89 -4.31 -6.04
C ASP A 58 13.82 -4.84 -7.01
N SER A 59 13.46 -6.12 -6.88
CA SER A 59 12.31 -6.74 -7.53
C SER A 59 11.86 -7.97 -6.73
N TRP A 60 10.71 -8.55 -7.09
CA TRP A 60 10.25 -9.81 -6.48
C TRP A 60 11.15 -11.01 -6.80
N ASP A 61 11.90 -10.94 -7.91
CA ASP A 61 12.86 -11.97 -8.32
C ASP A 61 14.22 -11.82 -7.62
N TYR A 62 14.58 -10.60 -7.22
CA TYR A 62 15.89 -10.27 -6.65
C TYR A 62 15.76 -9.39 -5.41
N LEU A 63 16.08 -9.98 -4.26
CA LEU A 63 15.99 -9.37 -2.95
C LEU A 63 17.33 -9.50 -2.23
N PHE A 64 17.63 -8.56 -1.35
CA PHE A 64 18.84 -8.63 -0.53
C PHE A 64 18.43 -8.51 0.94
N VAL A 65 18.65 -9.57 1.73
CA VAL A 65 18.46 -9.46 3.18
C VAL A 65 19.75 -8.89 3.77
N LEU A 66 19.64 -7.69 4.31
CA LEU A 66 20.69 -6.98 5.02
C LEU A 66 20.69 -7.36 6.50
N GLN A 67 21.87 -7.67 7.01
CA GLN A 67 22.08 -7.79 8.44
C GLN A 67 21.97 -6.38 9.06
N PRO A 68 21.36 -6.23 10.25
CA PRO A 68 21.20 -4.92 10.86
C PRO A 68 22.55 -4.24 11.14
N PRO A 69 22.59 -2.90 11.15
CA PRO A 69 23.81 -2.08 11.10
C PRO A 69 24.80 -2.27 12.26
N VAL A 70 24.44 -3.01 13.31
CA VAL A 70 25.39 -3.44 14.36
C VAL A 70 26.43 -4.44 13.81
N MET A 71 26.17 -4.99 12.61
CA MET A 71 27.08 -5.86 11.87
C MET A 71 27.64 -5.07 10.69
N ASP A 72 28.84 -4.51 10.85
CA ASP A 72 29.60 -3.88 9.76
C ASP A 72 29.68 -4.84 8.54
N GLY A 73 29.28 -4.36 7.36
CA GLY A 73 29.53 -5.03 6.09
C GLY A 73 28.54 -4.69 4.96
N PRO A 74 29.00 -4.62 3.70
CA PRO A 74 28.13 -4.46 2.55
C PRO A 74 27.24 -5.69 2.34
N TYR A 75 26.04 -5.45 1.80
CA TYR A 75 25.08 -6.39 1.21
C TYR A 75 25.47 -7.87 1.25
N ARG A 76 24.92 -8.61 2.21
CA ARG A 76 25.15 -10.05 2.32
C ARG A 76 24.02 -10.80 1.64
N LYS A 77 24.35 -11.37 0.48
CA LYS A 77 23.60 -12.39 -0.27
C LYS A 77 22.35 -11.88 -1.02
N ILE A 78 22.37 -12.12 -2.33
CA ILE A 78 21.17 -12.08 -3.18
C ILE A 78 20.33 -13.29 -2.81
N LEU A 79 19.07 -13.05 -2.49
CA LEU A 79 18.09 -14.07 -2.13
C LEU A 79 16.89 -13.96 -3.07
N LYS A 80 16.30 -15.11 -3.35
CA LYS A 80 14.97 -15.17 -3.93
C LYS A 80 13.94 -14.96 -2.81
N LEU A 81 12.73 -14.57 -3.18
CA LEU A 81 11.62 -14.38 -2.24
C LEU A 81 11.36 -15.62 -1.37
N GLU A 82 11.44 -16.81 -1.96
CA GLU A 82 11.25 -18.10 -1.26
C GLU A 82 12.27 -18.33 -0.14
N ASP A 83 13.48 -17.78 -0.28
CA ASP A 83 14.57 -17.94 0.69
C ASP A 83 14.56 -16.86 1.80
N VAL A 84 13.73 -15.82 1.65
CA VAL A 84 13.71 -14.67 2.59
C VAL A 84 13.31 -15.12 3.98
N GLY A 85 12.28 -15.98 4.11
CA GLY A 85 11.82 -16.48 5.40
C GLY A 85 12.90 -17.28 6.14
N GLU A 86 13.62 -18.15 5.43
CA GLU A 86 14.74 -18.90 5.99
C GLU A 86 15.88 -17.97 6.42
N ALA A 87 16.28 -17.04 5.55
CA ALA A 87 17.34 -16.09 5.88
C ALA A 87 16.99 -15.21 7.09
N ILE A 88 15.73 -14.83 7.22
CA ILE A 88 15.19 -14.09 8.37
C ILE A 88 15.22 -14.95 9.63
N ARG A 89 14.79 -16.22 9.58
CA ARG A 89 14.87 -17.15 10.72
C ARG A 89 16.30 -17.41 11.17
N ALA A 90 17.24 -17.51 10.24
CA ALA A 90 18.65 -17.77 10.54
C ALA A 90 19.35 -16.56 11.20
N ASN A 91 18.95 -15.33 10.87
CA ASN A 91 19.73 -14.13 11.21
C ASN A 91 19.05 -13.18 12.21
N ALA A 92 17.72 -13.19 12.33
CA ALA A 92 17.00 -12.24 13.17
C ALA A 92 16.52 -12.90 14.47
N ASN A 93 17.29 -12.68 15.53
CA ASN A 93 17.02 -13.20 16.89
C ASN A 93 15.81 -12.50 17.56
N ARG A 94 15.40 -11.36 17.01
CA ARG A 94 14.25 -10.56 17.45
C ARG A 94 13.33 -10.32 16.25
N ARG A 95 12.04 -10.11 16.53
CA ARG A 95 10.99 -9.90 15.52
C ARG A 95 10.21 -8.60 15.78
N GLU A 96 10.89 -7.58 16.29
CA GLU A 96 10.26 -6.33 16.70
C GLU A 96 10.04 -5.41 15.49
N LEU A 97 11.11 -5.19 14.71
CA LEU A 97 11.11 -4.27 13.58
C LEU A 97 11.81 -4.88 12.37
N ALA A 98 11.13 -4.89 11.24
CA ALA A 98 11.72 -5.14 9.92
C ALA A 98 11.69 -3.86 9.08
N VAL A 99 12.80 -3.56 8.41
CA VAL A 99 12.94 -2.40 7.54
C VAL A 99 13.10 -2.85 6.10
N VAL A 100 12.23 -2.38 5.22
CA VAL A 100 12.32 -2.66 3.77
C VAL A 100 12.78 -1.39 3.06
N LEU A 101 13.98 -1.45 2.50
CA LEU A 101 14.58 -0.40 1.69
C LEU A 101 14.15 -0.57 0.23
N VAL A 102 13.32 0.33 -0.27
CA VAL A 102 12.75 0.28 -1.62
C VAL A 102 13.57 1.17 -2.57
N GLY A 103 13.99 0.61 -3.71
CA GLY A 103 14.79 1.32 -4.72
C GLY A 103 14.13 2.60 -5.26
N TRP A 104 14.93 3.50 -5.84
CA TRP A 104 14.48 4.81 -6.33
C TRP A 104 13.45 4.71 -7.47
N GLN A 105 13.47 3.61 -8.24
CA GLN A 105 12.61 3.38 -9.39
C GLN A 105 11.11 3.26 -9.08
N PHE A 106 10.75 2.93 -7.83
CA PHE A 106 9.35 2.76 -7.44
C PHE A 106 8.66 4.11 -7.21
N SER A 107 7.40 4.27 -7.58
CA SER A 107 6.64 5.47 -7.18
C SER A 107 6.22 5.39 -5.70
N GLU A 108 5.77 6.51 -5.11
CA GLU A 108 5.20 6.50 -3.75
C GLU A 108 4.00 5.54 -3.65
N ARG A 109 3.18 5.48 -4.69
CA ARG A 109 2.03 4.57 -4.77
C ARG A 109 2.48 3.11 -4.75
N ASP A 110 3.52 2.77 -5.50
CA ASP A 110 4.09 1.42 -5.51
C ASP A 110 4.68 1.08 -4.15
N CYS A 111 5.33 2.04 -3.49
CA CYS A 111 5.90 1.86 -2.15
C CYS A 111 4.83 1.52 -1.10
N VAL A 112 3.63 2.11 -1.18
CA VAL A 112 2.52 1.79 -0.26
C VAL A 112 2.01 0.38 -0.50
N ALA A 113 1.77 0.00 -1.76
CA ALA A 113 1.34 -1.37 -2.11
C ALA A 113 2.37 -2.41 -1.67
N LEU A 114 3.65 -2.19 -2.00
CA LEU A 114 4.76 -3.01 -1.54
C LEU A 114 4.81 -3.10 -0.01
N GLY A 115 4.53 -2.01 0.70
CA GLY A 115 4.50 -2.03 2.16
C GLY A 115 3.42 -2.93 2.75
N HIS A 116 2.26 -3.04 2.09
CA HIS A 116 1.24 -4.01 2.46
C HIS A 116 1.71 -5.45 2.20
N ASP A 117 2.24 -5.73 1.00
CA ASP A 117 2.73 -7.07 0.65
C ASP A 117 3.84 -7.54 1.61
N TRP A 118 4.80 -6.65 1.89
CA TRP A 118 5.89 -6.93 2.82
C TRP A 118 5.41 -7.09 4.26
N ARG A 119 4.39 -6.34 4.69
CA ARG A 119 3.77 -6.55 5.99
C ARG A 119 3.21 -7.96 6.11
N GLU A 120 2.46 -8.43 5.12
CA GLU A 120 1.85 -9.76 5.16
C GLU A 120 2.91 -10.85 5.22
N LEU A 121 3.93 -10.78 4.36
CA LEU A 121 5.03 -11.74 4.32
C LEU A 121 5.81 -11.79 5.64
N LEU A 122 6.16 -10.63 6.20
CA LEU A 122 6.96 -10.56 7.41
C LEU A 122 6.15 -10.82 8.69
N ALA A 123 4.83 -10.61 8.65
CA ALA A 123 3.95 -10.99 9.74
C ALA A 123 3.90 -12.51 9.92
N VAL A 124 3.95 -13.30 8.82
CA VAL A 124 4.06 -14.76 8.88
C VAL A 124 5.36 -15.20 9.57
N GLU A 125 6.44 -14.44 9.38
CA GLU A 125 7.72 -14.67 10.06
C GLU A 125 7.75 -14.10 11.50
N GLY A 126 6.66 -13.47 11.96
CA GLY A 126 6.46 -13.01 13.33
C GLY A 126 6.84 -11.55 13.60
N PHE A 127 7.16 -10.75 12.58
CA PHE A 127 7.48 -9.33 12.78
C PHE A 127 6.27 -8.52 13.24
N ARG A 128 6.46 -7.72 14.28
CA ARG A 128 5.40 -6.86 14.85
C ARG A 128 5.22 -5.55 14.10
N ARG A 129 6.30 -5.00 13.57
CA ARG A 129 6.30 -3.75 12.79
C ARG A 129 7.16 -3.91 11.55
N VAL A 130 6.60 -3.51 10.43
CA VAL A 130 7.27 -3.36 9.14
C VAL A 130 7.25 -1.90 8.74
N VAL A 131 8.44 -1.38 8.41
CA VAL A 131 8.63 -0.01 7.91
C VAL A 131 9.27 -0.09 6.55
N CYS A 132 8.67 0.52 5.54
CA CYS A 132 9.28 0.71 4.24
C CYS A 132 9.84 2.12 4.15
N ILE A 133 11.10 2.20 3.72
CA ILE A 133 11.81 3.45 3.49
C ILE A 133 12.28 3.53 2.05
N LYS A 134 12.34 4.75 1.52
CA LYS A 134 12.90 4.98 0.19
C LYS A 134 14.43 4.97 0.26
N ALA A 135 15.07 4.22 -0.61
CA ALA A 135 16.51 4.29 -0.77
C ALA A 135 16.92 5.68 -1.27
N LEU A 136 17.71 6.38 -0.46
CA LEU A 136 18.54 7.49 -0.92
C LEU A 136 19.91 6.93 -1.31
N GLY A 137 20.63 7.58 -2.23
CA GLY A 137 21.80 7.02 -2.95
C GLY A 137 22.69 6.04 -2.18
N GLU A 138 23.19 6.42 -1.00
CA GLU A 138 24.08 5.57 -0.18
C GLU A 138 23.38 4.42 0.56
N ASN A 139 22.10 4.15 0.29
CA ASN A 139 21.26 3.17 0.97
C ASN A 139 21.27 3.32 2.51
N LYS A 140 21.39 4.56 2.98
CA LYS A 140 21.34 4.90 4.40
C LYS A 140 19.95 4.57 4.94
N LEU A 141 19.89 3.90 6.09
CA LEU A 141 18.62 3.64 6.77
C LEU A 141 18.14 4.90 7.48
N ASN A 142 18.94 5.42 8.40
CA ASN A 142 18.63 6.65 9.11
C ASN A 142 18.63 7.86 8.15
N GLY A 143 17.65 8.74 8.30
CA GLY A 143 17.44 9.90 7.44
C GLY A 143 16.71 9.60 6.13
N SER A 144 16.46 8.33 5.80
CA SER A 144 15.64 7.97 4.64
C SER A 144 14.16 8.24 4.91
N PRO A 145 13.39 8.67 3.90
CA PRO A 145 11.98 8.98 4.07
C PRO A 145 11.18 7.69 4.23
N VAL A 146 10.30 7.66 5.22
CA VAL A 146 9.36 6.58 5.47
C VAL A 146 8.18 6.72 4.51
N VAL A 147 8.00 5.70 3.69
CA VAL A 147 6.93 5.62 2.69
C VAL A 147 5.77 4.75 3.14
N TYR A 148 6.02 3.84 4.09
CA TYR A 148 5.00 3.03 4.73
C TYR A 148 5.46 2.63 6.14
N ASP A 149 4.54 2.67 7.10
CA ASP A 149 4.77 2.14 8.45
C ASP A 149 3.50 1.46 8.93
N SER A 150 3.60 0.14 9.11
CA SER A 150 2.52 -0.71 9.61
C SER A 150 1.96 -0.28 10.98
N ALA A 151 2.72 0.46 11.79
CA ALA A 151 2.25 1.00 13.07
C ALA A 151 1.35 2.23 12.90
N THR A 152 1.48 2.95 11.79
CA THR A 152 0.71 4.17 11.49
C THR A 152 -0.52 3.91 10.63
N VAL A 153 -0.52 2.81 9.87
CA VAL A 153 -1.68 2.38 9.09
C VAL A 153 -2.63 1.62 10.03
N PRO A 154 -3.79 2.19 10.40
CA PRO A 154 -4.71 1.50 11.28
C PRO A 154 -5.14 0.20 10.61
N ALA A 155 -5.06 -0.92 11.34
CA ALA A 155 -5.44 -2.27 10.89
C ALA A 155 -6.93 -2.41 10.48
N ARG A 156 -7.68 -1.32 10.39
CA ARG A 156 -9.14 -1.27 10.22
C ARG A 156 -9.62 -0.68 8.89
N ALA A 157 -8.76 -0.58 7.87
CA ALA A 157 -9.18 -0.10 6.55
C ALA A 157 -9.74 -1.19 5.62
N VAL A 158 -9.76 -2.47 6.04
CA VAL A 158 -10.17 -3.61 5.19
C VAL A 158 -11.56 -4.16 5.53
N ALA A 159 -12.25 -3.59 6.52
CA ALA A 159 -13.53 -4.13 6.99
C ALA A 159 -14.68 -3.11 6.86
N VAL A 160 -15.00 -2.65 5.64
CA VAL A 160 -16.36 -2.25 5.24
C VAL A 160 -16.48 -2.34 3.70
N ALA A 161 -16.81 -3.51 3.19
CA ALA A 161 -17.45 -3.70 1.88
C ALA A 161 -18.15 -5.07 1.88
N ASP A 162 -19.19 -5.18 2.71
CA ASP A 162 -20.28 -6.15 2.54
C ASP A 162 -21.56 -5.36 2.27
#